data_AF-A0A5C8HVG5-F1
#
_entry.id   AF-A0A5C8HVG5-F1
#
_cell.length_a   1.000
_cell.length_b   1.000
_cell.length_c   1.000
_cell.angle_alpha   90.00
_cell.angle_beta   90.00
_cell.angle_gamma   90.00
#
_symmetry.space_group_name_H-M   'P 1'
#
loop_
_entity.id
_entity.type
_entity.pdbx_description
1 polymer ?
#
loop_
_entity_poly.entity_id
_entity_poly.type
_entity_poly.pdbx_seq_one_letter_code
_entity_poly.pdbx_strand_id
1 'polypeptide(L)'
;MIEQPTVPLPGETLAEAGERIRAAIPIRGHTATDDECLARRLAIDATLAAYGVWHRERQWHTAQLVDGRIAGVWARSTEEAELDLTVWLGARCHWVLADPAHAIRNEYLPYGRRAGDRNRRFPLGPPRRPRDQFAPTDSLLDHPEPPPTGPGPSR
;
A
#
# COMPACT_ATOMS: atom_id res chain seq x y z
N MET A 1 -4.42 25.25 13.56
CA MET A 1 -3.76 24.30 14.47
C MET A 1 -3.61 23.01 13.69
N ILE A 2 -2.37 22.59 13.40
CA ILE A 2 -2.11 21.30 12.76
C ILE A 2 -2.23 20.25 13.87
N GLU A 3 -3.28 19.42 13.81
CA GLU A 3 -3.44 18.28 14.70
C GLU A 3 -2.23 17.35 14.55
N GLN A 4 -1.76 16.78 15.67
CA GLN A 4 -0.56 15.95 15.71
C GLN A 4 -0.60 14.84 14.63
N PRO A 5 0.53 14.54 13.96
CA PRO A 5 0.60 13.41 13.04
C PRO A 5 0.17 12.14 13.79
N THR A 6 -0.79 11.42 13.23
CA THR A 6 -1.37 10.23 13.85
C THR A 6 -0.27 9.21 14.17
N VAL A 7 -0.06 8.93 15.45
CA VAL A 7 1.00 8.05 15.92
C VAL A 7 0.78 6.62 15.40
N PRO A 8 1.78 6.01 14.74
CA PRO A 8 1.71 4.60 14.31
C PRO A 8 1.55 3.66 15.51
N LEU A 9 0.73 2.62 15.35
CA LEU A 9 0.50 1.62 16.40
C LEU A 9 1.41 0.39 16.20
N PRO A 10 2.00 -0.19 17.28
CA PRO A 10 2.80 -1.40 17.16
C PRO A 10 2.00 -2.56 16.55
N GLY A 11 2.55 -3.23 15.53
CA GLY A 11 1.93 -4.38 14.88
C GLY A 11 0.77 -4.06 13.91
N GLU A 12 0.48 -2.76 13.68
CA GLU A 12 -0.54 -2.32 12.72
C GLU A 12 -0.12 -2.64 11.28
N THR A 13 -1.05 -3.07 10.45
CA THR A 13 -0.83 -3.26 9.00
C THR A 13 -0.91 -1.91 8.26
N LEU A 14 -0.34 -1.81 7.05
CA LEU A 14 -0.44 -0.58 6.24
C LEU A 14 -1.89 -0.18 5.93
N ALA A 15 -2.76 -1.18 5.70
CA ALA A 15 -4.19 -0.94 5.50
C ALA A 15 -4.86 -0.33 6.74
N GLU A 16 -4.56 -0.85 7.94
CA GLU A 16 -5.08 -0.30 9.20
C GLU A 16 -4.53 1.11 9.46
N ALA A 17 -3.24 1.33 9.20
CA ALA A 17 -2.64 2.66 9.31
C ALA A 17 -3.33 3.68 8.39
N GLY A 18 -3.66 3.29 7.16
CA GLY A 18 -4.39 4.14 6.22
C GLY A 18 -5.82 4.47 6.69
N GLU A 19 -6.51 3.50 7.28
CA GLU A 19 -7.83 3.68 7.87
C GLU A 19 -7.78 4.63 9.09
N ARG A 20 -6.79 4.46 9.96
CA ARG A 20 -6.53 5.34 11.11
C ARG A 20 -6.28 6.78 10.68
N ILE A 21 -5.38 7.01 9.71
CA ILE A 21 -5.09 8.35 9.18
C ILE A 21 -6.37 8.98 8.62
N ARG A 22 -7.15 8.22 7.84
CA ARG A 22 -8.39 8.70 7.24
C ARG A 22 -9.44 9.07 8.29
N ALA A 23 -9.57 8.26 9.34
CA ALA A 23 -10.51 8.48 10.43
C ALA A 23 -10.13 9.70 11.29
N ALA A 24 -8.84 9.88 11.55
CA ALA A 24 -8.33 11.00 12.34
C ALA A 24 -8.38 12.34 11.58
N ILE A 25 -8.17 12.32 10.26
CA ILE A 25 -8.15 13.51 9.41
C ILE A 25 -9.28 13.39 8.36
N PRO A 26 -10.55 13.52 8.76
CA PRO A 26 -11.68 13.42 7.84
C PRO A 26 -11.73 14.63 6.92
N ILE A 27 -12.00 14.40 5.63
CA ILE A 27 -12.33 15.48 4.69
C ILE A 27 -13.76 15.92 4.99
N ARG A 28 -13.95 17.17 5.40
CA ARG A 28 -15.26 17.67 5.85
C ARG A 28 -16.16 18.11 4.69
N GLY A 29 -15.56 18.46 3.55
CA GLY A 29 -16.24 18.95 2.36
C GLY A 29 -16.42 17.91 1.26
N HIS A 30 -16.96 18.37 0.12
CA HIS A 30 -17.00 17.56 -1.11
C HIS A 30 -15.61 17.38 -1.73
N THR A 31 -14.69 18.28 -1.39
CA THR A 31 -13.30 18.30 -1.83
C THR A 31 -12.41 18.51 -0.61
N ALA A 32 -11.21 17.90 -0.62
CA ALA A 32 -10.21 18.14 0.40
C ALA A 32 -9.68 19.58 0.32
N THR A 33 -9.48 20.23 1.46
CA THR A 33 -8.74 21.49 1.52
C THR A 33 -7.23 21.24 1.46
N ASP A 34 -6.44 22.28 1.16
CA ASP A 34 -4.98 22.17 1.15
C ASP A 34 -4.43 21.76 2.52
N ASP A 35 -5.03 22.27 3.61
CA ASP A 35 -4.66 21.92 4.97
C ASP A 35 -4.96 20.44 5.28
N GLU A 36 -6.13 19.94 4.87
CA GLU A 36 -6.47 18.51 5.00
C GLU A 36 -5.52 17.64 4.18
N CYS A 37 -5.13 18.10 2.99
CA CYS A 37 -4.16 17.39 2.15
C CYS A 37 -2.77 17.33 2.78
N LEU A 38 -2.30 18.47 3.28
CA LEU A 38 -1.01 18.57 3.95
C LEU A 38 -0.97 17.70 5.22
N ALA A 39 -2.02 17.77 6.04
CA ALA A 39 -2.11 16.98 7.28
C ALA A 39 -2.07 15.47 6.99
N ARG A 40 -2.83 15.00 5.99
CA ARG A 40 -2.79 13.59 5.57
C ARG A 40 -1.42 13.18 5.05
N ARG A 41 -0.78 14.02 4.24
CA ARG A 41 0.56 13.74 3.70
C ARG A 41 1.60 13.60 4.82
N LEU A 42 1.60 14.52 5.79
CA LEU A 42 2.49 14.46 6.95
C LEU A 42 2.27 13.19 7.77
N ALA A 43 1.02 12.76 7.95
CA ALA A 43 0.70 11.52 8.66
C ALA A 43 1.14 10.26 7.90
N ILE A 44 1.02 10.27 6.57
CA ILE A 44 1.53 9.21 5.68
C ILE A 44 3.06 9.13 5.79
N ASP A 45 3.76 10.26 5.65
CA ASP A 45 5.22 10.31 5.74
C ASP A 45 5.73 9.81 7.11
N ALA A 46 5.11 10.24 8.19
CA ALA A 46 5.44 9.79 9.54
C ALA A 46 5.24 8.28 9.72
N THR A 47 4.17 7.73 9.14
CA THR A 47 3.90 6.29 9.16
C THR A 47 4.96 5.54 8.36
N LEU A 48 5.25 5.95 7.12
CA LEU A 48 6.27 5.29 6.30
C LEU A 48 7.66 5.31 6.97
N ALA A 49 8.02 6.43 7.61
CA ALA A 49 9.26 6.55 8.37
C ALA A 49 9.31 5.56 9.55
N ALA A 50 8.21 5.41 10.29
CA ALA A 50 8.13 4.47 11.41
C ALA A 50 8.25 2.99 10.98
N TYR A 51 7.80 2.67 9.76
CA TYR A 51 7.93 1.33 9.17
C TYR A 51 9.29 1.11 8.47
N GLY A 52 10.18 2.10 8.51
CA GLY A 52 11.50 2.01 7.87
C GLY A 52 11.46 1.95 6.35
N VAL A 53 10.38 2.43 5.72
CA VAL A 53 10.21 2.39 4.27
C VAL A 53 11.14 3.42 3.62
N TRP A 54 12.06 2.96 2.78
CA TRP A 54 12.98 3.84 2.06
C TRP A 54 12.36 4.45 0.81
N HIS A 55 12.62 5.74 0.60
CA HIS A 55 12.17 6.46 -0.57
C HIS A 55 13.03 6.16 -1.81
N ARG A 56 12.37 5.76 -2.90
CA ARG A 56 12.98 5.67 -4.24
C ARG A 56 12.46 6.78 -5.15
N GLU A 57 12.87 6.76 -6.42
CA GLU A 57 12.29 7.62 -7.44
C GLU A 57 10.77 7.35 -7.56
N ARG A 58 10.01 8.42 -7.79
CA ARG A 58 8.55 8.36 -7.83
C ARG A 58 8.11 7.74 -9.16
N GLN A 59 7.34 6.68 -9.09
CA GLN A 59 6.81 5.99 -10.27
C GLN A 59 5.32 5.68 -10.12
N TRP A 60 4.67 5.38 -11.24
CA TRP A 60 3.27 4.98 -11.22
C TRP A 60 3.13 3.58 -10.61
N HIS A 61 2.16 3.44 -9.72
CA HIS A 61 1.73 2.16 -9.17
C HIS A 61 0.26 1.95 -9.51
N THR A 62 -0.08 0.73 -9.90
CA THR A 62 -1.45 0.31 -10.20
C THR A 62 -1.91 -0.67 -9.13
N ALA A 63 -3.17 -0.56 -8.73
CA ALA A 63 -3.78 -1.38 -7.70
C ALA A 63 -5.18 -1.85 -8.10
N GLN A 64 -5.58 -3.01 -7.59
CA GLN A 64 -6.99 -3.36 -7.48
C GLN A 64 -7.40 -3.18 -6.02
N LEU A 65 -8.48 -2.43 -5.81
CA LEU A 65 -9.08 -2.26 -4.50
C LEU A 65 -9.95 -3.48 -4.17
N VAL A 66 -10.23 -3.71 -2.88
CA VAL A 66 -11.08 -4.84 -2.43
C VAL A 66 -12.51 -4.79 -2.98
N ASP A 67 -12.98 -3.62 -3.43
CA ASP A 67 -14.26 -3.45 -4.11
C ASP A 67 -14.21 -3.74 -5.62
N GLY A 68 -13.06 -4.18 -6.14
CA GLY A 68 -12.83 -4.54 -7.53
C GLY A 68 -12.47 -3.37 -8.45
N ARG A 69 -12.43 -2.12 -7.96
CA ARG A 69 -11.98 -0.98 -8.77
C ARG A 69 -10.48 -1.05 -9.05
N ILE A 70 -10.09 -0.59 -10.23
CA ILE A 70 -8.67 -0.37 -10.57
C ILE A 70 -8.33 1.10 -10.34
N ALA A 71 -7.33 1.33 -9.51
CA ALA A 71 -6.83 2.64 -9.17
C ALA A 71 -5.31 2.70 -9.40
N GLY A 72 -4.76 3.91 -9.42
CA GLY A 72 -3.32 4.07 -9.43
C GLY A 72 -2.91 5.41 -8.87
N VAL A 73 -1.66 5.45 -8.43
CA VAL A 73 -1.07 6.59 -7.72
C VAL A 73 0.41 6.68 -8.05
N TRP A 74 0.94 7.91 -8.06
CA TRP A 74 2.37 8.14 -8.11
C TRP A 74 2.96 8.06 -6.71
N ALA A 75 3.82 7.07 -6.48
CA ALA A 75 4.43 6.78 -5.19
C ALA A 75 5.89 6.36 -5.39
N ARG A 76 6.68 6.42 -4.33
CA ARG A 76 8.09 6.02 -4.30
C ARG A 76 8.27 4.56 -3.92
N SER A 77 7.21 3.90 -3.43
CA SER A 77 7.20 2.48 -3.11
C SER A 77 5.79 1.90 -3.16
N THR A 78 5.68 0.57 -3.09
CA THR A 78 4.40 -0.14 -3.01
C THR A 78 3.67 0.18 -1.71
N GLU A 79 4.41 0.33 -0.61
CA GLU A 79 3.89 0.66 0.72
C GLU A 79 3.28 2.05 0.74
N GLU A 80 3.98 3.04 0.16
CA GLU A 80 3.44 4.38 0.01
C GLU A 80 2.19 4.37 -0.88
N ALA A 81 2.20 3.61 -1.97
CA ALA A 81 1.05 3.49 -2.85
C ALA A 81 -0.17 2.88 -2.14
N GLU A 82 0.01 1.79 -1.37
CA GLU A 82 -1.07 1.17 -0.60
C GLU A 82 -1.66 2.14 0.44
N LEU A 83 -0.79 2.87 1.14
CA LEU A 83 -1.20 3.81 2.17
C LEU A 83 -1.94 5.01 1.56
N ASP A 84 -1.40 5.62 0.50
CA ASP A 84 -2.06 6.71 -0.24
C ASP A 84 -3.44 6.27 -0.73
N LEU A 85 -3.54 5.10 -1.40
CA LEU A 85 -4.81 4.61 -1.93
C LEU A 85 -5.84 4.39 -0.82
N THR A 86 -5.43 3.82 0.32
CA THR A 86 -6.33 3.59 1.46
C THR A 86 -6.81 4.91 2.06
N VAL A 87 -5.90 5.86 2.31
CA VAL A 87 -6.22 7.17 2.89
C VAL A 87 -7.16 7.97 1.99
N TRP A 88 -6.83 8.05 0.70
CA TRP A 88 -7.53 8.91 -0.25
C TRP A 88 -8.82 8.29 -0.77
N LEU A 89 -8.80 7.02 -1.17
CA LEU A 89 -9.95 6.36 -1.78
C LEU A 89 -10.85 5.64 -0.78
N GLY A 90 -10.40 5.47 0.47
CA GLY A 90 -11.19 4.87 1.54
C GLY A 90 -11.49 3.40 1.33
N ALA A 91 -10.60 2.69 0.64
CA ALA A 91 -10.73 1.27 0.38
C ALA A 91 -9.35 0.60 0.45
N ARG A 92 -9.29 -0.56 1.08
CA ARG A 92 -8.08 -1.38 1.15
C ARG A 92 -7.68 -1.87 -0.25
N CYS A 93 -6.38 -2.10 -0.43
CA CYS A 93 -5.86 -2.72 -1.64
C CYS A 93 -5.97 -4.25 -1.57
N HIS A 94 -6.46 -4.87 -2.64
CA HIS A 94 -6.34 -6.31 -2.88
C HIS A 94 -4.93 -6.67 -3.35
N TRP A 95 -4.37 -5.86 -4.25
CA TRP A 95 -2.97 -5.86 -4.64
C TRP A 95 -2.53 -4.47 -5.11
N VAL A 96 -1.23 -4.20 -5.02
CA VAL A 96 -0.56 -2.99 -5.53
C VAL A 96 0.75 -3.42 -6.19
N LEU A 97 1.04 -2.90 -7.37
CA LEU A 97 2.27 -3.19 -8.11
C LEU A 97 2.83 -1.93 -8.76
N ALA A 98 4.16 -1.85 -8.84
CA ALA A 98 4.83 -0.88 -9.70
C ALA A 98 4.42 -1.10 -11.16
N ASP A 99 4.02 -0.03 -11.83
CA ASP A 99 3.53 -0.06 -13.21
C ASP A 99 3.99 1.21 -13.97
N PRO A 100 5.31 1.43 -14.08
CA PRO A 100 5.86 2.67 -14.64
C PRO A 100 5.45 2.92 -16.10
N ALA A 101 5.17 1.85 -16.86
CA ALA A 101 4.72 1.93 -18.25
C ALA A 101 3.18 1.92 -18.40
N HIS A 102 2.43 1.92 -17.30
CA HIS A 102 0.97 1.77 -17.27
C HIS A 102 0.43 0.51 -17.97
N ALA A 103 1.27 -0.52 -18.14
CA ALA A 103 0.91 -1.74 -18.85
C ALA A 103 -0.25 -2.45 -18.13
N ILE A 104 -0.15 -2.62 -16.81
CA ILE A 104 -1.20 -3.26 -16.00
C ILE A 104 -2.47 -2.42 -16.05
N ARG A 105 -2.35 -1.10 -15.85
CA ARG A 105 -3.50 -0.18 -15.92
C ARG A 105 -4.26 -0.33 -17.24
N ASN A 106 -3.53 -0.42 -18.37
CA ASN A 106 -4.13 -0.47 -19.70
C ASN A 106 -4.79 -1.82 -20.02
N GLU A 107 -4.41 -2.92 -19.36
CA GLU A 107 -5.14 -4.20 -19.46
C GLU A 107 -6.60 -4.05 -19.01
N TYR A 108 -6.84 -3.29 -17.93
CA TYR A 108 -8.19 -3.10 -17.37
C TYR A 108 -8.91 -1.89 -17.95
N LEU A 109 -8.17 -0.80 -18.18
CA LEU A 109 -8.67 0.50 -18.60
C LEU A 109 -7.92 0.97 -19.86
N PRO A 110 -8.18 0.35 -21.03
CA PRO A 110 -7.49 0.69 -22.26
C PRO A 110 -7.75 2.15 -22.67
N TYR A 111 -6.75 2.77 -23.29
CA TYR A 111 -6.82 4.15 -23.78
C TYR A 111 -8.06 4.40 -24.63
N GLY A 112 -8.70 5.57 -24.43
CA GLY A 112 -9.86 6.02 -25.21
C GLY A 112 -11.23 5.79 -24.55
N ARG A 113 -11.31 5.14 -23.38
CA ARG A 113 -12.56 5.05 -22.61
C ARG A 113 -12.78 6.25 -21.69
N ARG A 114 -14.04 6.71 -21.61
CA ARG A 114 -14.47 7.95 -20.92
C ARG A 114 -14.27 7.88 -19.40
N ALA A 115 -14.28 9.06 -18.75
CA ALA A 115 -14.13 9.24 -17.30
C ALA A 115 -15.08 8.38 -16.41
N GLY A 116 -16.19 7.87 -16.95
CA GLY A 116 -17.12 6.98 -16.24
C GLY A 116 -16.54 5.61 -15.86
N ASP A 117 -15.45 5.17 -16.51
CA ASP A 117 -14.83 3.87 -16.23
C ASP A 117 -14.03 3.82 -14.92
N ARG A 118 -13.80 4.95 -14.23
CA ARG A 118 -13.11 4.99 -12.93
C ARG A 118 -13.84 4.24 -11.82
N ASN A 119 -15.16 4.07 -11.96
CA ASN A 119 -16.00 3.33 -11.02
C ASN A 119 -16.27 1.89 -11.49
N ARG A 120 -15.68 1.46 -12.61
CA ARG A 120 -15.84 0.10 -13.11
C ARG A 120 -15.20 -0.87 -12.13
N ARG A 121 -15.93 -1.92 -11.80
CA ARG A 121 -15.49 -3.00 -10.92
C ARG A 121 -15.16 -4.22 -11.76
N PHE A 122 -14.04 -4.85 -11.42
CA PHE A 122 -13.59 -6.09 -12.02
C PHE A 122 -13.64 -7.19 -10.96
N PRO A 123 -13.89 -8.45 -11.35
CA PRO A 123 -13.69 -9.57 -10.44
C PRO A 123 -12.31 -9.50 -9.80
N LEU A 124 -12.23 -9.84 -8.52
CA LEU A 124 -10.95 -9.92 -7.84
C LEU A 124 -10.13 -11.01 -8.52
N GLY A 125 -9.08 -10.61 -9.23
CA GLY A 125 -8.17 -11.55 -9.86
C GLY A 125 -7.38 -12.33 -8.80
N PRO A 126 -6.72 -13.44 -9.18
CA PRO A 126 -5.73 -14.03 -8.30
C PRO A 126 -4.71 -12.93 -7.94
N PRO A 127 -4.32 -12.81 -6.65
CA PRO A 127 -3.36 -11.79 -6.26
C PRO A 127 -2.11 -12.00 -7.11
N ARG A 128 -1.74 -10.98 -7.90
CA ARG A 128 -0.55 -11.06 -8.79
C ARG A 128 0.79 -11.14 -7.99
N ARG A 129 0.69 -11.27 -6.66
CA ARG A 129 1.62 -11.52 -5.53
C ARG A 129 2.83 -10.56 -5.37
N PRO A 130 3.29 -10.35 -4.11
CA PRO A 130 2.92 -11.09 -2.89
C PRO A 130 2.17 -10.29 -1.80
N ARG A 131 1.00 -10.79 -1.40
CA ARG A 131 0.49 -10.62 -0.02
C ARG A 131 1.31 -11.58 0.87
N ASP A 132 1.69 -11.11 2.06
CA ASP A 132 2.37 -11.83 3.17
C ASP A 132 3.86 -11.52 3.42
N GLN A 133 4.36 -10.31 3.11
CA GLN A 133 5.56 -9.76 3.77
C GLN A 133 5.23 -8.81 4.93
N PHE A 134 3.95 -8.66 5.30
CA PHE A 134 3.47 -7.68 6.29
C PHE A 134 2.74 -8.31 7.49
N ALA A 135 2.96 -9.59 7.77
CA ALA A 135 2.68 -10.13 9.10
C ALA A 135 3.84 -9.75 10.03
N PRO A 136 3.59 -9.29 11.28
CA PRO A 136 4.66 -9.18 12.27
C PRO A 136 5.34 -10.54 12.41
N THR A 137 6.67 -10.53 12.46
CA THR A 137 7.60 -11.66 12.36
C THR A 137 7.44 -12.76 13.43
N ASP A 138 6.45 -12.68 14.31
CA ASP A 138 6.27 -13.60 15.46
C ASP A 138 5.30 -14.76 15.20
N SER A 139 4.97 -15.06 13.94
CA SER A 139 4.04 -16.18 13.61
C SER A 139 4.55 -17.17 12.56
N LEU A 140 5.88 -17.40 12.50
CA LEU A 140 6.46 -18.55 11.81
C LEU A 140 7.67 -19.07 12.60
N LEU A 141 7.41 -19.64 13.77
CA LEU A 141 8.29 -20.66 14.32
C LEU A 141 8.28 -21.84 13.35
N ASP A 142 9.29 -21.87 12.48
CA ASP A 142 10.00 -23.08 12.09
C ASP A 142 11.39 -22.65 11.60
N HIS A 143 12.36 -22.79 12.50
CA HIS A 143 13.78 -22.73 12.17
C HIS A 143 14.06 -23.72 11.03
N PRO A 144 14.67 -23.31 9.90
CA PRO A 144 15.48 -24.25 9.15
C PRO A 144 16.79 -24.42 9.91
N GLU A 145 16.84 -25.46 10.73
CA GLU A 145 18.08 -26.03 11.23
C GLU A 145 19.04 -26.24 10.03
N PRO A 146 20.30 -25.79 10.09
CA PRO A 146 21.25 -26.12 9.04
C PRO A 146 21.48 -27.65 9.02
N PRO A 147 21.65 -28.27 7.85
CA PRO A 147 21.75 -29.73 7.74
C PRO A 147 22.96 -30.24 8.55
N PRO A 148 22.83 -31.41 9.19
CA PRO A 148 23.94 -32.01 9.94
C PRO A 148 25.00 -32.50 8.95
N THR A 149 26.10 -31.76 8.80
CA THR A 149 27.34 -32.34 8.26
C THR A 149 27.99 -33.16 9.37
N GLY A 150 27.57 -34.42 9.46
CA GLY A 150 28.28 -35.49 10.16
C GLY A 150 29.67 -35.75 9.56
N PRO A 151 30.51 -36.56 10.23
CA PRO A 151 31.96 -36.40 10.19
C PRO A 151 32.67 -37.20 9.09
N GLY A 152 33.75 -36.60 8.56
CA GLY A 152 34.97 -37.28 8.10
C GLY A 152 35.02 -37.72 6.63
N PRO A 153 36.22 -38.04 6.09
CA PRO A 153 37.40 -38.48 6.84
C PRO A 153 38.67 -37.66 6.64
N SER A 154 39.55 -37.78 7.62
CA SER A 154 40.93 -37.33 7.63
C SER A 154 41.84 -38.23 6.78
N ARG A 155 42.56 -37.61 5.85
CA ARG A 155 43.92 -37.85 5.30
C ARG A 155 43.97 -37.79 3.79
#